data_AF-A0A448DAW3-F1
#
_entry.id   AF-A0A448DAW3-F1
#
_cell.length_a   1.000
_cell.length_b   1.000
_cell.length_c   1.000
_cell.angle_alpha   90.00
_cell.angle_beta   90.00
_cell.angle_gamma   90.00
#
_symmetry.space_group_name_H-M   'P 1'
#
loop_
_entity.id
_entity.type
_entity.pdbx_description
1 polymer ?
#
loop_
_entity_poly.entity_id
_entity_poly.type
_entity_poly.pdbx_seq_one_letter_code
_entity_poly.pdbx_strand_id
1 'polypeptide(L)'
;MILGMVNQVGEQGAYWVANNIIWGILLVPSLALAEVVKRDVANSVDAVRLNTLIYLKCTVCFVLLWLVSIPLWKPFLTQVLQVGQAETVLEIMLVQTAFYIVFMFNYSVLDSTIKGLGVTRYMLYQSIVVDVVYYGVVFALYKAGVVQMSLLNISLIFGGGMLIDMLPTVWLYVKTLRNHNIRIADLVR
;
A
#
# COMPACT_ATOMS: atom_id res chain seq x y z
N MET A 1 1.06 -14.84 11.22
CA MET A 1 -0.19 -14.65 12.01
C MET A 1 -1.40 -14.38 11.11
N ILE A 2 -1.33 -13.40 10.21
CA ILE A 2 -2.46 -13.00 9.34
C ILE A 2 -2.91 -14.11 8.38
N LEU A 3 -1.98 -14.76 7.67
CA LEU A 3 -2.30 -15.85 6.74
C LEU A 3 -3.10 -16.98 7.41
N GLY A 4 -2.78 -17.29 8.67
CA GLY A 4 -3.50 -18.29 9.45
C GLY A 4 -4.91 -17.87 9.85
N MET A 5 -5.18 -16.56 10.00
CA MET A 5 -6.52 -16.04 10.27
C MET A 5 -7.37 -15.99 9.00
N VAL A 6 -6.77 -15.61 7.87
CA VAL A 6 -7.44 -15.58 6.56
C VAL A 6 -7.82 -16.99 6.10
N ASN A 7 -6.93 -17.96 6.29
CA ASN A 7 -7.16 -19.33 5.83
C ASN A 7 -8.24 -20.11 6.61
N GLN A 8 -8.72 -19.56 7.73
CA GLN A 8 -9.82 -20.13 8.49
C GLN A 8 -11.20 -19.72 7.97
N VAL A 9 -11.27 -18.76 7.03
CA VAL A 9 -12.51 -18.35 6.37
C VAL A 9 -12.70 -19.20 5.11
N GLY A 10 -13.83 -19.93 5.04
CA GLY A 10 -14.15 -20.83 3.92
C GLY A 10 -14.22 -20.15 2.54
N GLU A 11 -14.35 -18.82 2.49
CA GLU A 11 -14.43 -18.01 1.26
C GLU A 11 -13.14 -17.25 0.92
N GLN A 12 -11.98 -17.64 1.49
CA GLN A 12 -10.68 -17.01 1.24
C GLN A 12 -10.29 -16.90 -0.24
N GLY A 13 -10.84 -17.75 -1.12
CA GLY A 13 -10.53 -17.75 -2.56
C GLY A 13 -10.84 -16.41 -3.23
N ALA A 14 -12.00 -15.80 -2.93
CA ALA A 14 -12.37 -14.50 -3.50
C ALA A 14 -11.41 -13.39 -3.04
N TYR A 15 -11.02 -13.40 -1.76
CA TYR A 15 -10.03 -12.46 -1.23
C TYR A 15 -8.69 -12.55 -1.94
N TRP A 16 -8.18 -13.77 -2.14
CA TRP A 16 -6.90 -13.98 -2.81
C TRP A 16 -6.93 -13.57 -4.28
N VAL A 17 -8.04 -13.83 -4.99
CA VAL A 17 -8.22 -13.36 -6.38
C VAL A 17 -8.22 -11.84 -6.43
N ALA A 18 -9.00 -11.17 -5.57
CA ALA A 18 -9.03 -9.71 -5.49
C ALA A 18 -7.64 -9.13 -5.21
N ASN A 19 -6.92 -9.71 -4.24
CA ASN A 19 -5.57 -9.28 -3.88
C ASN A 19 -4.59 -9.45 -5.04
N ASN A 20 -4.63 -10.57 -5.76
CA ASN A 20 -3.76 -10.81 -6.92
C ASN A 20 -4.02 -9.83 -8.06
N ILE A 21 -5.28 -9.45 -8.30
CA ILE A 21 -5.62 -8.46 -9.32
C ILE A 21 -5.06 -7.09 -8.93
N ILE A 22 -5.22 -6.68 -7.67
CA ILE A 22 -4.67 -5.42 -7.17
C ILE A 22 -3.14 -5.40 -7.32
N TRP A 23 -2.45 -6.44 -6.85
CA TRP A 23 -1.00 -6.53 -6.95
C TRP A 23 -0.51 -6.61 -8.40
N GLY A 24 -1.21 -7.37 -9.23
CA GLY A 24 -0.84 -7.62 -10.62
C GLY A 24 -1.18 -6.49 -11.59
N ILE A 25 -2.05 -5.55 -11.21
CA ILE A 25 -2.49 -4.47 -12.12
C ILE A 25 -2.38 -3.09 -11.47
N LEU A 26 -3.04 -2.84 -10.32
CA LEU A 26 -3.00 -1.53 -9.66
C LEU A 26 -1.57 -1.16 -9.22
N LEU A 27 -0.89 -2.09 -8.54
CA LEU A 27 0.37 -1.77 -7.87
C LEU A 27 1.57 -1.80 -8.80
N VAL A 28 1.56 -2.56 -9.89
CA VAL A 28 2.69 -2.69 -10.83
C VAL A 28 3.34 -1.36 -11.20
N PRO A 29 2.61 -0.34 -11.69
CA PRO A 29 3.23 0.94 -12.06
C PRO A 29 3.80 1.69 -10.84
N SER A 30 3.16 1.57 -9.67
CA SER A 30 3.63 2.17 -8.42
C SER A 30 4.92 1.50 -7.90
N LEU A 31 5.00 0.17 -8.00
CA LEU A 31 6.20 -0.60 -7.65
C LEU A 31 7.37 -0.25 -8.58
N ALA A 32 7.11 -0.15 -9.89
CA ALA A 32 8.13 0.28 -10.86
C ALA A 32 8.62 1.70 -10.58
N LEU A 33 7.70 2.63 -10.26
CA LEU A 33 8.06 3.99 -9.85
C LEU A 33 8.92 3.99 -8.58
N ALA A 34 8.64 3.12 -7.60
CA ALA A 34 9.43 3.00 -6.38
C ALA A 34 10.90 2.68 -6.67
N GLU A 35 11.19 1.83 -7.67
CA GLU A 35 12.55 1.53 -8.11
C GLU A 35 13.23 2.74 -8.76
N VAL A 36 12.48 3.50 -9.57
CA VAL A 36 12.97 4.75 -10.18
C VAL A 36 13.33 5.76 -9.10
N VAL A 37 12.41 6.01 -8.15
CA VAL A 37 12.65 6.95 -7.03
C VAL A 37 13.87 6.53 -6.22
N LYS A 38 13.98 5.24 -5.85
CA LYS A 38 15.15 4.73 -5.13
C LYS A 38 16.45 5.00 -5.89
N ARG A 39 16.48 4.70 -7.19
CA ARG A 39 17.65 4.89 -8.03
C ARG A 39 18.03 6.36 -8.17
N ASP A 40 17.07 7.22 -8.48
CA ASP A 40 17.31 8.65 -8.68
C ASP A 40 17.85 9.32 -7.41
N VAL A 41 17.22 9.04 -6.27
CA VAL A 41 17.61 9.57 -4.97
C VAL A 41 18.97 9.04 -4.51
N ALA A 42 19.27 7.76 -4.79
CA ALA A 42 20.57 7.18 -4.49
C ALA A 42 21.70 7.79 -5.34
N ASN A 43 21.40 8.18 -6.59
CA ASN A 43 22.37 8.84 -7.47
C ASN A 43 22.62 10.30 -7.07
N SER A 44 21.58 11.02 -6.65
CA SER A 44 21.69 12.40 -6.20
C SER A 44 20.62 12.75 -5.18
N VAL A 45 21.04 13.25 -4.03
CA VAL A 45 20.15 13.75 -2.97
C VAL A 45 19.29 14.91 -3.48
N ASP A 46 19.77 15.70 -4.45
CA ASP A 46 19.00 16.80 -5.05
C ASP A 46 17.80 16.31 -5.88
N ALA A 47 17.80 15.04 -6.32
CA ALA A 47 16.63 14.44 -6.98
C ALA A 47 15.38 14.48 -6.07
N VAL A 48 15.57 14.44 -4.75
CA VAL A 48 14.46 14.61 -3.79
C VAL A 48 13.80 15.98 -3.97
N ARG A 49 14.57 17.06 -4.16
CA ARG A 49 14.00 18.40 -4.34
C ARG A 49 13.36 18.55 -5.71
N LEU A 50 14.05 18.10 -6.75
CA LEU A 50 13.68 18.35 -8.14
C LEU A 50 12.53 17.44 -8.63
N ASN A 51 12.50 16.19 -8.20
CA ASN A 51 11.65 15.17 -8.81
C ASN A 51 10.48 14.70 -7.93
N THR A 52 10.44 15.03 -6.64
CA THR A 52 9.36 14.54 -5.74
C THR A 52 7.96 14.90 -6.23
N LEU A 53 7.75 16.11 -6.76
CA LEU A 53 6.44 16.47 -7.36
C LEU A 53 6.11 15.61 -8.58
N ILE A 54 7.12 15.26 -9.38
CA ILE A 54 6.93 14.43 -10.56
C ILE A 54 6.51 13.03 -10.10
N TYR A 55 7.17 12.46 -9.10
CA TYR A 55 6.81 11.15 -8.53
C TYR A 55 5.39 11.14 -7.96
N LEU A 56 4.99 12.20 -7.25
CA LEU A 56 3.62 12.37 -6.76
C LEU A 56 2.60 12.47 -7.91
N LYS A 57 2.89 13.26 -8.96
CA LYS A 57 2.04 13.38 -10.15
C LYS A 57 1.90 12.05 -10.89
N CYS A 58 2.99 11.29 -11.03
CA CYS A 58 2.95 9.94 -11.60
C CYS A 58 2.06 9.00 -10.77
N THR A 59 2.20 9.03 -9.44
CA THR A 59 1.35 8.23 -8.55
C THR A 59 -0.12 8.60 -8.68
N VAL A 60 -0.45 9.89 -8.72
CA VAL A 60 -1.82 10.37 -8.99
C VAL A 60 -2.34 9.89 -10.34
N CYS A 61 -1.51 9.95 -11.38
CA CYS A 61 -1.87 9.43 -12.71
C CYS A 61 -2.24 7.94 -12.66
N PHE A 62 -1.44 7.11 -11.97
CA PHE A 62 -1.74 5.68 -11.81
C PHE A 62 -3.04 5.43 -11.04
N VAL A 63 -3.29 6.21 -9.99
CA VAL A 63 -4.55 6.15 -9.24
C VAL A 63 -5.73 6.53 -10.14
N LEU A 64 -5.63 7.60 -10.92
CA LEU A 64 -6.70 8.01 -11.84
C LEU A 64 -6.98 6.95 -12.90
N LEU A 65 -5.94 6.34 -13.48
CA LEU A 65 -6.10 5.24 -14.43
C LEU A 65 -6.84 4.06 -13.81
N TRP A 66 -6.52 3.70 -12.56
CA TRP A 66 -7.24 2.67 -11.84
C TRP A 66 -8.70 3.04 -11.60
N LEU A 67 -8.97 4.24 -11.10
CA LEU A 67 -10.33 4.70 -10.82
C LEU A 67 -11.20 4.74 -12.08
N VAL A 68 -10.64 5.19 -13.21
CA VAL A 68 -11.33 5.18 -14.51
C VAL A 68 -11.58 3.74 -15.01
N SER A 69 -10.71 2.80 -14.65
CA SER A 69 -10.91 1.39 -15.00
C SER A 69 -12.00 0.68 -14.18
N ILE A 70 -12.51 1.30 -13.09
CA ILE A 70 -13.49 0.67 -12.18
C ILE A 70 -14.68 0.00 -12.89
N PRO A 71 -15.37 0.68 -13.83
CA PRO A 71 -16.53 0.10 -14.52
C PRO A 71 -16.21 -1.14 -15.37
N LEU A 72 -14.95 -1.33 -15.76
CA LEU A 72 -14.50 -2.42 -16.62
C LEU A 72 -14.21 -3.72 -15.83
N TRP A 73 -14.06 -3.67 -14.50
CA TRP A 73 -13.70 -4.85 -13.72
C TRP A 73 -14.82 -5.89 -13.65
N LYS A 74 -16.08 -5.47 -13.53
CA LYS A 74 -17.20 -6.41 -13.49
C LYS A 74 -17.28 -7.31 -14.75
N PRO A 75 -17.29 -6.76 -15.98
CA PRO A 75 -17.27 -7.59 -17.18
C PRO A 75 -15.95 -8.37 -17.32
N PHE A 76 -14.81 -7.80 -16.90
CA PHE A 76 -13.53 -8.51 -16.93
C PHE A 76 -13.51 -9.76 -16.03
N LEU A 77 -13.97 -9.64 -14.78
CA LEU A 77 -14.05 -10.73 -13.81
C LEU A 77 -14.98 -11.86 -14.28
N THR A 78 -16.09 -11.50 -14.90
CA THR A 78 -17.13 -12.46 -15.32
C THR A 78 -16.83 -13.11 -16.68
N GLN A 79 -16.36 -12.32 -17.66
CA GLN A 79 -16.21 -12.78 -19.05
C GLN A 79 -14.80 -13.28 -19.37
N VAL A 80 -13.76 -12.65 -18.81
CA VAL A 80 -12.36 -12.98 -19.10
C VAL A 80 -11.83 -13.98 -18.09
N LEU A 81 -11.94 -13.66 -16.79
CA LEU A 81 -11.41 -14.51 -15.73
C LEU A 81 -12.38 -15.61 -15.29
N GLN A 82 -13.65 -15.55 -15.70
CA GLN A 82 -14.70 -16.54 -15.40
C GLN A 82 -14.77 -16.91 -13.90
N VAL A 83 -14.63 -15.90 -13.04
CA VAL A 83 -14.60 -16.10 -11.59
C VAL A 83 -16.01 -16.37 -11.08
N GLY A 84 -16.22 -17.50 -10.40
CA GLY A 84 -17.53 -17.89 -9.88
C GLY A 84 -18.14 -16.91 -8.86
N GLN A 85 -17.32 -16.17 -8.11
CA GLN A 85 -17.74 -15.17 -7.12
C GLN A 85 -17.33 -13.74 -7.52
N ALA A 86 -17.57 -13.36 -8.78
CA ALA A 86 -17.13 -12.08 -9.33
C ALA A 86 -17.63 -10.85 -8.55
N GLU A 87 -18.86 -10.85 -8.03
CA GLU A 87 -19.39 -9.73 -7.24
C GLU A 87 -18.63 -9.56 -5.91
N THR A 88 -18.42 -10.65 -5.17
CA THR A 88 -17.65 -10.64 -3.92
C THR A 88 -16.21 -10.18 -4.14
N VAL A 89 -15.58 -10.63 -5.24
CA VAL A 89 -14.24 -10.15 -5.63
C VAL A 89 -14.25 -8.66 -5.90
N LEU A 90 -15.23 -8.15 -6.64
CA LEU A 90 -15.36 -6.73 -6.95
C LEU A 90 -15.57 -5.89 -5.68
N GLU A 91 -16.42 -6.33 -4.76
CA GLU A 91 -16.63 -5.64 -3.47
C GLU A 91 -15.33 -5.54 -2.65
N ILE A 92 -14.59 -6.64 -2.55
CA ILE A 92 -13.28 -6.65 -1.89
C ILE A 92 -12.30 -5.70 -2.59
N MET A 93 -12.26 -5.72 -3.92
CA MET A 93 -11.41 -4.82 -4.70
C MET A 93 -11.74 -3.35 -4.44
N LEU A 94 -13.02 -2.98 -4.38
CA LEU A 94 -13.45 -1.61 -4.12
C LEU A 94 -13.08 -1.15 -2.71
N VAL A 95 -13.31 -1.99 -1.70
CA VAL A 95 -12.92 -1.69 -0.31
C VAL A 95 -11.41 -1.52 -0.20
N GLN A 96 -10.64 -2.45 -0.79
CA GLN A 96 -9.19 -2.42 -0.71
C GLN A 96 -8.55 -1.30 -1.52
N THR A 97 -9.19 -0.86 -2.61
CA THR A 97 -8.70 0.24 -3.46
C THR A 97 -8.35 1.48 -2.64
N ALA A 98 -9.22 1.89 -1.70
CA ALA A 98 -8.96 3.07 -0.87
C ALA A 98 -7.65 2.95 -0.06
N PHE A 99 -7.41 1.78 0.53
CA PHE A 99 -6.21 1.52 1.32
C PHE A 99 -4.95 1.36 0.45
N TYR A 100 -5.08 0.72 -0.71
CA TYR A 100 -3.96 0.56 -1.63
C TYR A 100 -3.54 1.87 -2.30
N ILE A 101 -4.46 2.82 -2.49
CA ILE A 101 -4.09 4.19 -2.91
C ILE A 101 -3.15 4.81 -1.88
N VAL A 102 -3.47 4.69 -0.59
CA VAL A 102 -2.59 5.17 0.49
C VAL A 102 -1.23 4.46 0.45
N PHE A 103 -1.24 3.14 0.31
CA PHE A 103 -0.02 2.36 0.15
C PHE A 103 0.81 2.80 -1.05
N MET A 104 0.21 3.12 -2.19
CA MET A 104 0.94 3.57 -3.37
C MET A 104 1.73 4.84 -3.07
N PHE A 105 1.12 5.86 -2.46
CA PHE A 105 1.84 7.08 -2.08
C PHE A 105 2.95 6.81 -1.05
N ASN A 106 2.67 5.95 -0.07
CA ASN A 106 3.64 5.62 0.94
C ASN A 106 4.85 4.89 0.34
N TYR A 107 4.58 3.81 -0.39
CA TYR A 107 5.58 2.90 -0.91
C TYR A 107 6.39 3.50 -2.07
N SER A 108 5.73 4.11 -3.06
CA SER A 108 6.40 4.57 -4.28
C SER A 108 7.16 5.87 -4.10
N VAL A 109 6.80 6.71 -3.13
CA VAL A 109 7.40 8.03 -2.91
C VAL A 109 8.14 8.12 -1.58
N LEU A 110 7.47 7.90 -0.45
CA LEU A 110 8.07 8.17 0.86
C LEU A 110 9.11 7.11 1.23
N ASP A 111 8.71 5.85 1.25
CA ASP A 111 9.57 4.71 1.58
C ASP A 111 10.73 4.58 0.60
N SER A 112 10.45 4.69 -0.70
CA SER A 112 11.45 4.64 -1.75
C SER A 112 12.49 5.76 -1.62
N THR A 113 12.08 6.97 -1.23
CA THR A 113 13.02 8.07 -0.96
C THR A 113 13.88 7.78 0.27
N ILE A 114 13.28 7.30 1.37
CA ILE A 114 14.04 6.93 2.58
C ILE A 114 15.06 5.82 2.26
N LYS A 115 14.65 4.82 1.46
CA LYS A 115 15.52 3.74 0.99
C LYS A 115 16.64 4.27 0.07
N GLY A 116 16.31 5.18 -0.85
CA GLY A 116 17.28 5.82 -1.74
C GLY A 116 18.33 6.64 -1.01
N LEU A 117 17.95 7.33 0.08
CA LEU A 117 18.86 8.06 0.97
C LEU A 117 19.67 7.14 1.92
N GLY A 118 19.51 5.81 1.82
CA GLY A 118 20.26 4.84 2.60
C GLY A 118 19.81 4.69 4.07
N VAL A 119 18.68 5.26 4.48
CA VAL A 119 18.21 5.22 5.88
C VAL A 119 17.28 4.03 6.13
N THR A 120 17.72 2.84 5.76
CA THR A 120 16.90 1.61 5.79
C THR A 120 16.46 1.17 7.19
N ARG A 121 17.17 1.59 8.25
CA ARG A 121 16.78 1.35 9.65
C ARG A 121 15.36 1.85 9.98
N TYR A 122 14.85 2.82 9.24
CA TYR A 122 13.49 3.33 9.41
C TYR A 122 12.43 2.33 8.95
N MET A 123 12.75 1.49 7.95
CA MET A 123 11.88 0.39 7.52
C MET A 123 11.72 -0.64 8.63
N LEU A 124 12.77 -0.90 9.42
CA LEU A 124 12.68 -1.81 10.56
C LEU A 124 11.69 -1.27 11.62
N TYR A 125 11.71 0.03 11.89
CA TYR A 125 10.77 0.63 12.85
C TYR A 125 9.32 0.53 12.34
N GLN A 126 9.09 0.77 11.04
CA GLN A 126 7.77 0.60 10.42
C GLN A 126 7.29 -0.85 10.54
N SER A 127 8.13 -1.82 10.15
CA SER A 127 7.79 -3.25 10.27
C SER A 127 7.48 -3.66 11.71
N ILE A 128 8.21 -3.15 12.71
CA ILE A 128 7.87 -3.44 14.12
C ILE A 128 6.49 -2.87 14.48
N VAL A 129 6.19 -1.63 14.10
CA VAL A 129 4.90 -0.99 14.40
C VAL A 129 3.74 -1.76 13.73
N VAL A 130 3.91 -2.19 12.48
CA VAL A 130 2.84 -2.83 11.73
C VAL A 130 2.75 -4.33 12.05
N ASP A 131 3.84 -5.07 11.87
CA ASP A 131 3.86 -6.54 11.98
C ASP A 131 3.79 -7.05 13.41
N VAL A 132 4.44 -6.35 14.35
CA VAL A 132 4.46 -6.78 15.75
C VAL A 132 3.34 -6.12 16.53
N VAL A 133 3.25 -4.79 16.50
CA VAL A 133 2.29 -4.07 17.35
C VAL A 133 0.88 -4.18 16.80
N TYR A 134 0.62 -3.65 15.59
CA TYR A 134 -0.74 -3.61 15.05
C TYR A 134 -1.32 -5.02 14.83
N TYR A 135 -0.64 -5.87 14.05
CA TYR A 135 -1.15 -7.21 13.80
C TYR A 135 -1.11 -8.11 15.03
N GLY A 136 -0.21 -7.87 16.00
CA GLY A 136 -0.23 -8.52 17.30
C GLY A 136 -1.48 -8.18 18.11
N VAL A 137 -1.86 -6.91 18.17
CA VAL A 137 -3.10 -6.45 18.82
C VAL A 137 -4.33 -7.05 18.14
N VAL A 138 -4.39 -7.02 16.81
CA VAL A 138 -5.51 -7.61 16.06
C VAL A 138 -5.63 -9.11 16.35
N PHE A 139 -4.51 -9.84 16.40
CA PHE A 139 -4.52 -11.25 16.72
C PHE A 139 -4.98 -11.54 18.16
N ALA A 140 -4.57 -10.72 19.13
CA ALA A 140 -5.03 -10.84 20.51
C ALA A 140 -6.55 -10.58 20.62
N LEU A 141 -7.07 -9.58 19.92
CA LEU A 141 -8.51 -9.28 19.86
C LEU A 141 -9.31 -10.40 19.18
N TYR A 142 -8.74 -11.01 18.13
CA TYR A 142 -9.31 -12.19 17.50
C TYR A 142 -9.38 -13.37 18.48
N LYS A 143 -8.29 -13.65 19.22
CA LYS A 143 -8.27 -14.70 20.24
C LYS A 143 -9.22 -14.45 21.40
N ALA A 144 -9.46 -13.18 21.75
CA ALA A 144 -10.44 -12.78 22.76
C ALA A 144 -11.90 -12.85 22.25
N GLY A 145 -12.14 -13.22 20.98
CA GLY A 145 -13.48 -13.29 20.39
C GLY A 145 -14.12 -11.93 20.08
N VAL A 146 -13.37 -10.83 20.21
CA VAL A 146 -13.85 -9.47 19.94
C VAL A 146 -13.96 -9.20 18.44
N VAL A 147 -13.05 -9.80 17.65
CA VAL A 147 -13.01 -9.66 16.20
C VAL A 147 -13.43 -10.97 15.54
N GLN A 148 -14.49 -10.94 14.74
CA GLN A 148 -14.90 -12.07 13.91
C GLN A 148 -14.21 -12.00 12.54
N MET A 149 -13.76 -13.14 12.02
CA MET A 149 -13.09 -13.21 10.72
C MET A 149 -14.12 -13.35 9.60
N SER A 150 -14.41 -12.23 8.94
CA SER A 150 -15.19 -12.14 7.70
C SER A 150 -14.34 -11.54 6.59
N LEU A 151 -14.73 -11.70 5.32
CA LEU A 151 -14.00 -11.13 4.17
C LEU A 151 -13.84 -9.60 4.28
N LEU A 152 -14.88 -8.92 4.77
CA LEU A 152 -14.84 -7.48 5.02
C LEU A 152 -13.85 -7.14 6.13
N ASN A 153 -13.92 -7.82 7.28
CA ASN A 153 -13.04 -7.55 8.41
C ASN A 153 -11.58 -7.84 8.06
N ILE A 154 -11.30 -8.91 7.31
CA ILE A 154 -9.95 -9.20 6.81
C ILE A 154 -9.45 -8.05 5.92
N SER A 155 -10.28 -7.59 4.98
CA SER A 155 -9.94 -6.48 4.09
C SER A 155 -9.68 -5.18 4.86
N LEU A 156 -10.48 -4.90 5.90
CA LEU A 156 -10.30 -3.75 6.77
C LEU A 156 -9.07 -3.86 7.67
N ILE A 157 -8.77 -5.06 8.20
CA ILE A 157 -7.57 -5.30 9.01
C ILE A 157 -6.32 -5.10 8.16
N PHE A 158 -6.30 -5.68 6.96
CA PHE A 158 -5.17 -5.55 6.04
C PHE A 158 -5.02 -4.09 5.56
N GLY A 159 -6.13 -3.46 5.18
CA GLY A 159 -6.19 -2.06 4.81
C GLY A 159 -5.75 -1.11 5.92
N GLY A 160 -6.20 -1.36 7.15
CA GLY A 160 -5.80 -0.60 8.33
C GLY A 160 -4.30 -0.71 8.61
N GLY A 161 -3.68 -1.85 8.32
CA GLY A 161 -2.23 -2.02 8.37
C GLY A 161 -1.50 -1.04 7.45
N MET A 162 -2.00 -0.85 6.22
CA MET A 162 -1.44 0.12 5.26
C MET A 162 -1.61 1.58 5.71
N LEU A 163 -2.74 1.91 6.37
CA LEU A 163 -2.92 3.26 6.95
C LEU A 163 -1.97 3.50 8.12
N ILE A 164 -1.85 2.51 9.01
CA ILE A 164 -0.99 2.59 10.18
C ILE A 164 0.48 2.63 9.77
N ASP A 165 0.86 1.96 8.69
CA ASP A 165 2.21 2.05 8.10
C ASP A 165 2.54 3.47 7.63
N MET A 166 1.59 4.18 7.00
CA MET A 166 1.83 5.54 6.50
C MET A 166 2.16 6.54 7.61
N LEU A 167 1.54 6.42 8.79
CA LEU A 167 1.71 7.36 9.90
C LEU A 167 3.18 7.52 10.36
N PRO A 168 3.90 6.45 10.75
CA PRO A 168 5.31 6.52 11.07
C PRO A 168 6.14 6.89 9.84
N THR A 169 5.79 6.44 8.62
CA THR A 169 6.55 6.82 7.42
C THR A 169 6.57 8.32 7.20
N VAL A 170 5.43 9.01 7.33
CA VAL A 170 5.38 10.47 7.16
C VAL A 170 6.32 11.17 8.15
N TRP A 171 6.31 10.74 9.42
CA TRP A 171 7.21 11.29 10.42
C TRP A 171 8.69 10.99 10.11
N LEU A 172 9.00 9.75 9.74
CA LEU A 172 10.36 9.29 9.39
C LEU A 172 10.88 9.98 8.13
N TYR A 173 10.01 10.22 7.15
CA TYR A 173 10.31 10.94 5.92
C TYR A 173 10.71 12.38 6.23
N VAL A 174 9.87 13.11 6.98
CA VAL A 174 10.17 14.49 7.39
C VAL A 174 11.48 14.57 8.18
N LYS A 175 11.70 13.62 9.10
CA LYS A 175 12.97 13.51 9.84
C LYS A 175 14.15 13.27 8.91
N THR A 176 14.00 12.42 7.90
CA THR A 176 15.05 12.12 6.91
C THR A 176 15.40 13.34 6.09
N LEU A 177 14.40 14.09 5.61
CA LEU A 177 14.62 15.34 4.86
C LEU A 177 15.38 16.37 5.69
N ARG A 178 14.98 16.56 6.95
CA ARG A 178 15.67 17.49 7.87
C ARG A 178 17.14 17.12 8.08
N ASN A 179 17.44 15.83 8.23
CA ASN A 179 18.81 15.34 8.38
C ASN A 179 19.68 15.60 7.13
N HIS A 180 19.07 15.72 5.95
CA HIS A 180 19.75 16.05 4.69
C HIS A 180 19.64 17.54 4.32
N ASN A 181 19.23 18.41 5.25
CA ASN A 181 19.02 19.84 5.02
C ASN A 181 18.04 20.14 3.86
N ILE A 182 17.03 19.29 3.67
CA ILE A 182 15.94 19.50 2.70
C ILE A 182 14.72 19.99 3.47
N ARG A 183 14.14 21.13 3.06
CA ARG A 183 12.88 21.62 3.63
C ARG A 183 11.73 21.10 2.79
N ILE A 184 10.58 20.86 3.42
CA ILE A 184 9.36 20.45 2.71
C ILE A 184 8.95 21.50 1.65
N ALA A 185 9.18 22.78 1.92
CA ALA A 185 8.94 23.85 0.97
C ALA A 185 9.80 23.75 -0.31
N ASP A 186 10.96 23.10 -0.24
CA ASP A 186 11.83 22.89 -1.40
C ASP A 186 11.25 21.84 -2.35
N LEU A 187 10.34 20.99 -1.86
CA LEU A 187 9.67 19.97 -2.66
C LEU A 187 8.53 20.54 -3.52
N VAL A 188 8.12 21.79 -3.32
CA VAL A 188 6.97 22.39 -4.02
C VAL A 188 7.41 23.49 -5.00
N ARG A 189 8.72 23.74 -5.09
CA ARG A 189 9.33 24.70 -6.02
C ARG A 189 9.58 24.04 -7.37
#